data_AF-A0A5N5SWI0-F1
#
_entry.id   AF-A0A5N5SWI0-F1
#
_cell.length_a   1.000
_cell.length_b   1.000
_cell.length_c   1.000
_cell.angle_alpha   90.00
_cell.angle_beta   90.00
_cell.angle_gamma   90.00
#
_symmetry.space_group_name_H-M   'P 1'
#
loop_
_entity.id
_entity.type
_entity.pdbx_description
1 polymer ?
#
loop_
_entity_poly.entity_id
_entity_poly.type
_entity_poly.pdbx_seq_one_letter_code
_entity_poly.pdbx_strand_id
1 'polypeptide(L)' 'MKDSFGTNGYRYWGSLLNAETCRIGAPAYISFPHFFNADPDLLNYVEGLHPNAENHSFYIDINPV' A
#
# COMPACT_ATOMS: atom_id res chain seq x y z
N MET A 1 4.56 -15.64 -10.90
CA MET A 1 3.91 -16.66 -10.05
C MET A 1 4.77 -17.02 -8.83
N LYS A 2 5.10 -15.98 -8.07
CA LYS A 2 5.22 -15.98 -6.61
C LYS A 2 4.67 -14.63 -6.20
N ASP A 3 3.41 -14.47 -6.54
CA ASP A 3 2.63 -13.27 -6.30
C ASP A 3 1.91 -13.62 -4.99
N SER A 4 2.72 -13.92 -3.98
CA SER A 4 2.26 -14.37 -2.69
C SER A 4 2.17 -13.13 -1.83
N PHE A 5 0.95 -12.76 -1.48
CA PHE A 5 0.61 -11.90 -0.37
C PHE A 5 1.22 -12.46 0.94
N GLY A 6 2.55 -12.37 1.07
CA GLY A 6 3.34 -12.94 2.16
C GLY A 6 4.09 -14.22 1.76
N THR A 7 5.40 -14.12 1.56
CA THR A 7 6.32 -15.27 1.69
C THR A 7 7.53 -14.87 2.52
N ASN A 8 7.75 -15.59 3.61
CA ASN A 8 9.00 -15.67 4.39
C ASN A 8 9.14 -14.74 5.62
N GLY A 9 8.20 -14.80 6.57
CA GLY A 9 8.47 -14.36 7.96
C GLY A 9 8.61 -12.84 8.19
N TYR A 10 8.42 -12.02 7.16
CA TYR A 10 8.36 -10.56 7.28
C TYR A 10 6.92 -10.09 7.47
N ARG A 11 6.73 -9.19 8.43
CA ARG A 11 5.47 -8.57 8.88
C ARG A 11 4.60 -8.10 7.70
N TYR A 12 3.29 -8.34 7.78
CA TYR A 12 2.30 -7.85 6.82
C TYR A 12 2.21 -6.31 6.92
N TRP A 13 2.68 -5.58 5.90
CA TRP A 13 2.59 -4.11 5.84
C TRP A 13 1.26 -3.59 5.26
N GLY A 14 0.18 -4.40 5.30
CA GLY A 14 -1.15 -4.01 4.85
C GLY A 14 -1.15 -3.44 3.42
N SER A 15 -1.60 -2.19 3.27
CA SER A 15 -1.69 -1.43 2.02
C SER A 15 -0.35 -1.03 1.36
N LEU A 16 0.68 -1.87 1.42
CA LEU A 16 1.90 -1.76 0.62
C LEU A 16 1.99 -2.91 -0.41
N LEU A 17 2.26 -2.56 -1.68
CA LEU A 17 2.49 -3.51 -2.77
C LEU A 17 3.90 -3.33 -3.32
N ASN A 18 4.71 -4.41 -3.35
CA ASN A 18 6.00 -4.40 -4.04
C ASN A 18 5.77 -4.34 -5.56
N ALA A 19 6.28 -3.29 -6.21
CA ALA A 19 6.16 -3.03 -7.63
C ALA A 19 7.49 -3.19 -8.40
N GLU A 20 8.51 -3.77 -7.78
CA GLU A 20 9.85 -3.94 -8.35
C GLU A 20 9.83 -4.60 -9.73
N THR A 21 9.09 -5.70 -9.87
CA THR A 21 8.99 -6.46 -11.12
C THR A 21 8.31 -5.65 -12.23
N CYS A 22 7.30 -4.86 -11.88
CA CYS A 22 6.60 -3.96 -12.81
C CYS A 22 7.40 -2.70 -13.14
N ARG A 23 8.48 -2.42 -12.38
CA ARG A 23 9.33 -1.23 -12.52
C ARG A 23 10.77 -1.58 -12.91
N ILE A 24 10.95 -2.66 -13.69
CA ILE A 24 12.24 -3.04 -14.30
C ILE A 24 13.34 -3.15 -13.22
N GLY A 25 13.03 -3.76 -12.08
CA GLY A 25 13.99 -3.99 -10.98
C GLY A 25 14.25 -2.77 -10.10
N ALA A 26 13.56 -1.64 -10.30
CA ALA A 26 13.67 -0.50 -9.39
C ALA A 26 12.98 -0.83 -8.05
N PRO A 27 13.57 -0.46 -6.89
CA PRO A 27 13.00 -0.74 -5.57
C PRO A 27 11.80 0.19 -5.29
N ALA A 28 10.65 -0.15 -5.86
CA ALA A 28 9.43 0.65 -5.83
C ALA A 28 8.31 -0.08 -5.09
N TYR A 29 7.59 0.67 -4.24
CA TYR A 29 6.38 0.21 -3.58
C TYR A 29 5.22 1.15 -3.90
N ILE A 30 4.02 0.58 -4.01
CA ILE A 30 2.77 1.31 -4.19
C ILE A 30 2.01 1.26 -2.87
N SER A 31 1.38 2.37 -2.50
CA SER A 31 0.55 2.50 -1.30
C SER A 31 -0.67 3.37 -1.55
N PHE A 32 -1.64 3.34 -0.63
CA PHE A 32 -2.64 4.41 -0.58
C PHE A 32 -2.02 5.72 -0.09
N PRO A 33 -2.60 6.88 -0.45
CA PRO A 33 -2.08 8.17 -0.01
C PRO A 33 -1.88 8.23 1.51
N HIS A 34 -0.78 8.86 1.93
CA HIS A 34 -0.38 8.97 3.34
C HIS A 34 -0.33 7.63 4.11
N PHE A 35 -0.02 6.52 3.42
CA PHE A 35 0.00 5.17 4.00
C PHE A 35 -1.31 4.74 4.67
N PHE A 36 -2.45 5.24 4.17
CA PHE A 36 -3.77 4.83 4.66
C PHE A 36 -3.92 3.29 4.62
N ASN A 37 -4.33 2.70 5.75
CA ASN A 37 -4.45 1.25 5.98
C ASN A 37 -3.16 0.40 5.86
N ALA A 38 -1.98 1.03 5.83
CA ALA A 38 -0.71 0.32 5.96
C ALA A 38 -0.33 0.13 7.45
N ASP A 39 0.81 -0.51 7.73
CA ASP A 39 1.30 -0.63 9.10
C ASP A 39 1.53 0.76 9.72
N PRO A 40 1.01 1.05 10.92
CA PRO A 40 1.12 2.36 11.55
C PRO A 40 2.58 2.78 11.83
N ASP A 41 3.52 1.83 11.94
CA ASP A 41 4.94 2.16 12.14
C ASP A 41 5.48 3.03 10.99
N LEU A 42 4.92 2.91 9.78
CA LEU A 42 5.31 3.72 8.61
C LEU A 42 5.11 5.23 8.82
N LEU A 43 4.14 5.61 9.66
CA LEU A 43 3.84 7.01 9.95
C LEU A 43 4.96 7.69 10.75
N ASN A 44 5.81 6.92 11.43
CA ASN A 44 6.91 7.45 12.23
C ASN A 44 8.15 7.80 11.40
N TYR A 45 8.23 7.33 10.14
CA TYR A 45 9.42 7.51 9.30
C TYR A 45 9.33 8.70 8.34
N VAL A 46 8.15 9.31 8.19
CA VAL A 46 7.92 10.43 7.27
C VAL A 46 7.04 11.47 7.96
N GLU A 47 7.51 12.72 8.00
CA GLU A 47 6.76 13.83 8.58
C GLU A 47 5.60 14.29 7.68
N GLY A 48 4.56 14.87 8.28
CA GLY A 48 3.42 15.45 7.54
C GLY A 48 2.36 14.44 7.06
N LEU A 49 2.39 13.20 7.57
CA LEU A 49 1.42 12.18 7.19
C LEU A 49 0.11 12.31 7.99
N HIS A 50 -1.02 12.40 7.27
CA HIS A 50 -2.36 12.54 7.86
C HIS A 50 -3.37 11.57 7.19
N PRO A 51 -3.22 10.25 7.36
CA PRO A 51 -4.11 9.27 6.76
C PRO A 51 -5.56 9.45 7.25
N ASN A 52 -6.54 9.44 6.33
CA ASN A 52 -7.95 9.57 6.64
C ASN A 52 -8.79 8.93 5.52
N ALA A 53 -9.94 8.36 5.86
CA ALA A 53 -10.75 7.60 4.90
C ALA A 53 -11.38 8.49 3.82
N GLU A 54 -11.76 9.72 4.18
CA GLU A 54 -12.43 10.66 3.27
C GLU A 54 -11.55 11.02 2.05
N ASN A 55 -10.26 11.28 2.27
CA ASN A 55 -9.35 11.73 1.21
C ASN A 55 -8.45 10.61 0.68
N HIS A 56 -8.20 9.55 1.45
CA HIS A 56 -7.15 8.57 1.13
C HIS A 56 -7.67 7.14 0.95
N SER A 57 -8.98 6.92 0.99
CA SER A 57 -9.58 5.67 0.54
C SER A 57 -9.76 5.66 -0.98
N PHE A 58 -9.95 4.46 -1.53
CA PHE A 58 -10.28 4.26 -2.93
C PHE A 58 -11.63 3.55 -3.02
N TYR A 59 -12.51 4.07 -3.85
CA TYR A 59 -13.82 3.49 -4.13
C TYR A 59 -14.09 3.49 -5.64
N ILE A 60 -14.93 2.57 -6.09
CA ILE A 60 -15.42 2.51 -7.45
C ILE A 60 -16.94 2.40 -7.36
N ASP A 61 -17.64 3.40 -7.88
CA ASP A 61 -19.08 3.35 -8.02
C ASP A 61 -19.44 2.59 -9.30
N ILE A 62 -19.99 1.40 -9.12
CA ILE A 62 -20.41 0.52 -10.22
C ILE A 62 -21.93 0.58 -10.29
N ASN A 63 -22.47 1.02 -11.43
CA ASN A 63 -23.89 0.89 -11.70
C ASN A 63 -24.21 -0.53 -12.18
N PRO A 64 -24.95 -1.36 -11.41
CA PRO A 64 -25.36 -2.69 -11.87
C PRO A 64 -26.40 -2.57 -12.99
N VAL A 65 -26.37 -3.53 -13.91
CA VAL A 65 -27.40 -3.71 -14.95
C VAL A 65 -28.43 -4.75 -14.54
#